data_AF-A0A930JZI5-F1
#
_entry.id   AF-A0A930JZI5-F1
#
_cell.length_a   1.000
_cell.length_b   1.000
_cell.length_c   1.000
_cell.angle_alpha   90.00
_cell.angle_beta   90.00
_cell.angle_gamma   90.00
#
_symmetry.space_group_name_H-M   'P 1'
#
loop_
_entity.id
_entity.type
_entity.pdbx_description
1 polymer ?
#
loop_
_entity_poly.entity_id
_entity_poly.type
_entity_poly.pdbx_seq_one_letter_code
_entity_poly.pdbx_strand_id
1 'polypeptide(L)'
;MGFFSKLFNKSGDETAKSGGMEDYMTLIRVYFQAVLASRLGINNLAMLPDLRTYKQTFHVPTLHNKLGLGEMASVKKTMKSLYKVDDNFFDEIDASIKKNCKKMQDVQPYLYQFQGFTQDLMMLIGNLMKFKLRVPGFFKKAIYTMTEKTVNDIYDKNDFSDAGVNKAVVAVRQYNQRLRFSRKWTTDFVYQIVTLAKKEPKPAEQVESK
;
A
#
# COMPACT_ATOMS: atom_id res chain seq x y z
N MET A 1 6.34 21.28 4.00
CA MET A 1 5.59 21.14 2.73
C MET A 1 4.90 19.80 2.74
N GLY A 2 3.57 19.79 2.68
CA GLY A 2 2.75 18.61 2.94
C GLY A 2 2.77 17.61 1.78
N PHE A 3 2.91 16.34 2.13
CA PHE A 3 2.72 15.13 1.31
C PHE A 3 1.88 15.29 0.02
N PHE A 4 0.66 15.81 0.14
CA PHE A 4 -0.28 15.96 -0.97
C PHE A 4 0.03 17.12 -1.95
N SER A 5 0.93 18.05 -1.60
CA SER A 5 1.32 19.15 -2.50
C SER A 5 2.08 18.64 -3.73
N LYS A 6 2.75 17.48 -3.63
CA LYS A 6 3.43 16.84 -4.78
C LYS A 6 2.47 16.13 -5.73
N LEU A 7 1.36 15.59 -5.21
CA LEU A 7 0.32 14.95 -6.01
C LEU A 7 -0.52 15.95 -6.83
N PHE A 8 -0.58 17.22 -6.42
CA PHE A 8 -1.46 18.25 -6.99
C PHE A 8 -0.78 19.31 -7.87
N ASN A 9 0.55 19.32 -8.03
CA ASN A 9 1.20 20.32 -8.89
C ASN A 9 0.86 20.08 -10.37
N LYS A 10 -0.22 20.73 -10.82
CA LYS A 10 -0.63 20.91 -12.20
C LYS A 10 0.00 22.19 -12.71
N SER A 11 1.31 22.16 -12.91
CA SER A 11 2.06 23.18 -13.66
C SER A 11 3.01 22.43 -14.58
N GLY A 12 3.00 22.78 -15.88
CA GLY A 12 3.64 22.07 -16.98
C GLY A 12 5.17 22.06 -16.95
N ASP A 13 5.72 21.44 -15.92
CA ASP A 13 7.10 20.95 -15.89
C ASP A 13 7.04 19.43 -15.85
N GLU A 14 7.71 18.77 -16.79
CA GLU A 14 7.92 17.31 -16.84
C GLU A 14 8.69 16.73 -15.63
N THR A 15 8.90 17.53 -14.58
CA THR A 15 9.53 17.18 -13.31
C THR A 15 8.60 17.35 -12.10
N ALA A 16 7.27 17.31 -12.29
CA ALA A 16 6.34 17.02 -11.20
C ALA A 16 6.63 15.61 -10.66
N LYS A 17 7.49 15.54 -9.62
CA LYS A 17 7.93 14.33 -8.93
C LYS A 17 6.73 13.43 -8.63
N SER A 18 6.58 12.43 -9.49
CA SER A 18 5.57 11.37 -9.46
C SER A 18 5.44 10.78 -8.06
N GLY A 19 4.18 10.56 -7.62
CA GLY A 19 3.82 10.09 -6.28
C GLY A 19 4.73 8.96 -5.78
N GLY A 20 5.30 9.16 -4.60
CA GLY A 20 6.31 8.29 -4.00
C GLY A 20 5.73 7.07 -3.31
N MET A 21 6.59 6.28 -2.65
CA MET A 21 6.13 5.11 -1.86
C MET A 21 5.16 5.53 -0.75
N GLU A 22 5.46 6.63 -0.07
CA GLU A 22 4.62 7.15 1.02
C GLU A 22 3.22 7.52 0.47
N ASP A 23 3.15 8.21 -0.69
CA ASP A 23 1.92 8.58 -1.43
C ASP A 23 1.05 7.36 -1.71
N TYR A 24 1.67 6.30 -2.23
CA TYR A 24 1.00 5.05 -2.51
C TYR A 24 0.42 4.40 -1.24
N MET A 25 1.20 4.33 -0.16
CA MET A 25 0.76 3.72 1.11
C MET A 25 -0.37 4.51 1.76
N THR A 26 -0.31 5.84 1.76
CA THR A 26 -1.38 6.67 2.31
C THR A 26 -2.66 6.53 1.51
N LEU A 27 -2.59 6.50 0.17
CA LEU A 27 -3.79 6.29 -0.66
C LEU A 27 -4.46 4.95 -0.36
N ILE A 28 -3.67 3.89 -0.12
CA ILE A 28 -4.22 2.60 0.33
C ILE A 28 -4.90 2.74 1.70
N ARG A 29 -4.26 3.38 2.69
CA ARG A 29 -4.87 3.58 4.02
C ARG A 29 -6.17 4.39 3.94
N VAL A 30 -6.20 5.44 3.12
CA VAL A 30 -7.41 6.23 2.85
C VAL A 30 -8.49 5.34 2.25
N TYR A 31 -8.15 4.49 1.27
CA TYR A 31 -9.10 3.57 0.66
C TYR A 31 -9.69 2.60 1.69
N PHE A 32 -8.85 1.98 2.53
CA PHE A 32 -9.30 1.11 3.63
C PHE A 32 -10.28 1.84 4.56
N GLN A 33 -9.92 3.04 5.02
CA GLN A 33 -10.76 3.85 5.90
C GLN A 33 -12.07 4.27 5.22
N ALA A 34 -12.05 4.56 3.91
CA ALA A 34 -13.23 4.91 3.13
C ALA A 34 -14.21 3.73 2.98
N VAL A 35 -13.70 2.53 2.73
CA VAL A 35 -14.50 1.30 2.69
C VAL A 35 -15.10 1.00 4.06
N LEU A 36 -14.33 1.13 5.14
CA LEU A 36 -14.83 0.96 6.50
C LEU A 36 -15.94 1.99 6.82
N ALA A 37 -15.74 3.25 6.43
CA ALA A 37 -16.71 4.32 6.66
C ALA A 37 -18.04 4.04 5.98
N SER A 38 -18.01 3.72 4.69
CA SER A 38 -19.20 3.50 3.89
C SER A 38 -19.96 2.24 4.32
N ARG A 39 -19.24 1.18 4.72
CA ARG A 39 -19.84 -0.11 5.12
C ARG A 39 -20.44 -0.10 6.52
N LEU A 40 -19.76 0.54 7.47
CA LEU A 40 -20.18 0.55 8.87
C LEU A 40 -20.99 1.80 9.24
N GLY A 41 -21.16 2.74 8.30
CA GLY A 41 -21.86 4.00 8.55
C GLY A 41 -21.09 4.93 9.50
N ILE A 42 -19.76 4.93 9.43
CA ILE A 42 -18.94 5.84 10.25
C ILE A 42 -19.08 7.25 9.70
N ASN A 43 -19.67 8.14 10.49
CA ASN A 43 -19.80 9.56 10.16
C ASN A 43 -18.80 10.44 10.93
N ASN A 44 -18.13 9.89 11.95
CA ASN A 44 -17.14 10.60 12.73
C ASN A 44 -15.74 10.49 12.10
N LEU A 45 -15.29 11.56 11.43
CA LEU A 45 -13.97 11.65 10.82
C LEU A 45 -12.80 11.52 11.81
N ALA A 46 -13.00 11.73 13.11
CA ALA A 46 -11.94 11.52 14.11
C ALA A 46 -11.51 10.05 14.22
N MET A 47 -12.38 9.11 13.83
CA MET A 47 -12.06 7.68 13.84
C MET A 47 -11.24 7.24 12.62
N LEU A 48 -11.12 8.10 11.61
CA LEU A 48 -10.54 7.80 10.29
C LEU A 48 -9.58 8.93 9.88
N PRO A 49 -8.41 9.03 10.52
CA PRO A 49 -7.52 10.18 10.39
C PRO A 49 -6.94 10.38 8.98
N ASP A 50 -6.57 9.31 8.27
CA ASP A 50 -6.07 9.42 6.89
C ASP A 50 -7.19 9.90 5.96
N LEU A 51 -8.39 9.34 6.09
CA LEU A 51 -9.59 9.73 5.34
C LEU A 51 -9.93 11.20 5.57
N ARG A 52 -9.91 11.64 6.84
CA ARG A 52 -10.13 13.04 7.22
C ARG A 52 -9.15 13.96 6.53
N THR A 53 -7.86 13.64 6.63
CA THR A 53 -6.78 14.46 6.07
C THR A 53 -6.91 14.54 4.54
N TYR A 54 -7.17 13.41 3.88
CA TYR A 54 -7.39 13.34 2.45
C TYR A 54 -8.60 14.16 2.00
N LYS A 55 -9.74 13.99 2.67
CA LYS A 55 -10.98 14.71 2.37
C LYS A 55 -10.80 16.22 2.50
N GLN A 56 -10.14 16.68 3.57
CA GLN A 56 -9.87 18.10 3.79
C GLN A 56 -8.91 18.67 2.75
N THR A 57 -7.91 17.90 2.36
CA THR A 57 -6.87 18.35 1.42
C THR A 57 -7.37 18.43 -0.01
N PHE A 58 -8.16 17.44 -0.45
CA PHE A 58 -8.67 17.37 -1.82
C PHE A 58 -10.11 17.89 -1.96
N HIS A 59 -10.69 18.42 -0.88
CA HIS A 59 -12.06 18.92 -0.83
C HIS A 59 -13.08 17.92 -1.42
N VAL A 60 -12.91 16.63 -1.13
CA VAL A 60 -13.75 15.58 -1.70
C VAL A 60 -15.17 15.71 -1.12
N PRO A 61 -16.22 15.83 -1.94
CA PRO A 61 -17.58 15.94 -1.46
C PRO A 61 -18.05 14.64 -0.81
N THR A 62 -18.86 14.75 0.24
CA THR A 62 -19.60 13.61 0.78
C THR A 62 -20.73 13.26 -0.17
N LEU A 63 -20.90 11.98 -0.51
CA LEU A 63 -21.95 11.54 -1.42
C LEU A 63 -23.07 10.86 -0.62
N HIS A 64 -24.32 11.22 -0.92
CA HIS A 64 -25.50 10.64 -0.27
C HIS A 64 -25.46 10.69 1.27
N ASN A 65 -24.91 11.76 1.85
CA ASN A 65 -24.68 11.92 3.29
C ASN A 65 -23.88 10.78 3.95
N LYS A 66 -23.10 10.02 3.17
CA LYS A 66 -22.24 8.93 3.64
C LYS A 66 -20.79 9.23 3.34
N LEU A 67 -19.95 9.11 4.36
CA LEU A 67 -18.50 9.15 4.19
C LEU A 67 -18.01 7.88 3.47
N GLY A 68 -16.93 8.02 2.73
CA GLY A 68 -16.22 6.92 2.08
C GLY A 68 -16.52 6.76 0.61
N LEU A 69 -17.76 7.00 0.14
CA LEU A 69 -18.12 6.77 -1.27
C LEU A 69 -17.35 7.70 -2.23
N GLY A 70 -17.31 9.00 -1.92
CA GLY A 70 -16.60 9.99 -2.73
C GLY A 70 -15.09 9.77 -2.67
N GLU A 71 -14.55 9.45 -1.49
CA GLU A 71 -13.14 9.20 -1.29
C GLU A 71 -12.68 7.91 -1.97
N MET A 72 -13.47 6.83 -1.93
CA MET A 72 -13.21 5.60 -2.70
C MET A 72 -13.08 5.89 -4.20
N ALA A 73 -14.04 6.63 -4.78
CA ALA A 73 -14.01 6.97 -6.20
C ALA A 73 -12.78 7.83 -6.55
N SER A 74 -12.47 8.84 -5.73
CA SER A 74 -11.31 9.71 -5.91
C SER A 74 -9.99 8.94 -5.83
N VAL A 75 -9.85 8.07 -4.83
CA VAL A 75 -8.64 7.25 -4.64
C VAL A 75 -8.48 6.23 -5.76
N LYS A 76 -9.54 5.51 -6.16
CA LYS A 76 -9.49 4.57 -7.30
C LYS A 76 -9.01 5.28 -8.56
N LYS A 77 -9.58 6.44 -8.89
CA LYS A 77 -9.16 7.24 -10.05
C LYS A 77 -7.69 7.64 -9.97
N THR A 78 -7.25 8.12 -8.80
CA THR A 78 -5.87 8.57 -8.57
C THR A 78 -4.88 7.41 -8.70
N MET A 79 -5.15 6.28 -8.05
CA MET A 79 -4.26 5.11 -8.05
C MET A 79 -4.20 4.42 -9.42
N LYS A 80 -5.32 4.36 -10.16
CA LYS A 80 -5.33 3.90 -11.56
C LYS A 80 -4.48 4.81 -12.45
N SER A 81 -4.61 6.13 -12.29
CA SER A 81 -3.87 7.09 -13.11
C SER A 81 -2.36 7.03 -12.85
N LEU A 82 -1.95 7.12 -11.59
CA LEU A 82 -0.55 7.29 -11.19
C LEU A 82 0.21 5.97 -11.08
N TYR A 83 -0.44 4.92 -10.57
CA TYR A 83 0.22 3.65 -10.25
C TYR A 83 -0.24 2.50 -11.12
N LYS A 84 -1.20 2.72 -12.04
CA LYS A 84 -1.73 1.69 -12.95
C LYS A 84 -2.29 0.46 -12.22
N VAL A 85 -2.84 0.69 -11.03
CA VAL A 85 -3.49 -0.35 -10.21
C VAL A 85 -4.82 -0.75 -10.85
N ASP A 86 -5.11 -2.05 -10.85
CA ASP A 86 -6.33 -2.62 -11.44
C ASP A 86 -7.53 -2.60 -10.48
N ASP A 87 -8.77 -2.76 -10.99
CA ASP A 87 -9.97 -2.84 -10.13
C ASP A 87 -9.94 -4.01 -9.15
N ASN A 88 -9.39 -5.15 -9.58
CA ASN A 88 -9.27 -6.34 -8.73
C ASN A 88 -8.49 -6.06 -7.43
N PHE A 89 -7.54 -5.10 -7.46
CA PHE A 89 -6.80 -4.70 -6.27
C PHE A 89 -7.73 -4.13 -5.19
N PHE A 90 -8.72 -3.33 -5.60
CA PHE A 90 -9.68 -2.73 -4.70
C PHE A 90 -10.75 -3.73 -4.27
N ASP A 91 -11.17 -4.62 -5.17
CA ASP A 91 -12.19 -5.62 -4.88
C ASP A 91 -11.72 -6.61 -3.80
N GLU A 92 -10.43 -6.97 -3.77
CA GLU A 92 -9.87 -7.78 -2.69
C GLU A 92 -9.85 -7.05 -1.34
N ILE A 93 -9.57 -5.74 -1.33
CA ILE A 93 -9.66 -4.91 -0.10
C ILE A 93 -11.11 -4.88 0.40
N ASP A 94 -12.06 -4.62 -0.50
CA ASP A 94 -13.48 -4.56 -0.20
C ASP A 94 -13.99 -5.91 0.35
N ALA A 95 -13.56 -7.02 -0.26
CA ALA A 95 -13.89 -8.38 0.17
C ALA A 95 -13.29 -8.73 1.53
N SER A 96 -12.03 -8.34 1.78
CA SER A 96 -11.37 -8.54 3.07
C SER A 96 -12.08 -7.78 4.19
N ILE A 97 -12.34 -6.49 4.00
CA ILE A 97 -13.06 -5.66 4.97
C ILE A 97 -14.48 -6.21 5.19
N LYS A 98 -15.18 -6.59 4.11
CA LYS A 98 -16.51 -7.21 4.20
C LYS A 98 -16.53 -8.43 5.10
N LYS A 99 -15.47 -9.23 5.08
CA LYS A 99 -15.42 -10.48 5.84
C LYS A 99 -14.98 -10.28 7.29
N ASN A 100 -14.05 -9.35 7.53
CA ASN A 100 -13.43 -9.16 8.84
C ASN A 100 -14.06 -8.06 9.69
N CYS A 101 -14.72 -7.06 9.08
CA CYS A 101 -15.29 -5.93 9.80
C CYS A 101 -16.81 -5.91 9.67
N LYS A 102 -17.51 -6.38 10.70
CA LYS A 102 -18.98 -6.40 10.78
C LYS A 102 -19.53 -5.30 11.68
N LYS A 103 -18.74 -4.86 12.66
CA LYS A 103 -19.08 -3.82 13.63
C LYS A 103 -17.89 -2.89 13.88
N MET A 104 -18.14 -1.75 14.53
CA MET A 104 -17.13 -0.71 14.77
C MET A 104 -15.91 -1.22 15.57
N GLN A 105 -16.12 -2.17 16.47
CA GLN A 105 -15.06 -2.75 17.32
C GLN A 105 -14.05 -3.58 16.51
N ASP A 106 -14.43 -4.05 15.32
CA ASP A 106 -13.54 -4.85 14.46
C ASP A 106 -12.55 -3.96 13.67
N VAL A 107 -12.83 -2.66 13.58
CA VAL A 107 -12.09 -1.70 12.74
C VAL A 107 -10.62 -1.59 13.17
N GLN A 108 -10.39 -1.25 14.44
CA GLN A 108 -9.03 -1.03 14.94
C GLN A 108 -8.17 -2.30 14.91
N PRO A 109 -8.66 -3.47 15.39
CA PRO A 109 -7.92 -4.73 15.25
C PRO A 109 -7.61 -5.10 13.80
N TYR A 110 -8.51 -4.83 12.86
CA TYR A 110 -8.28 -5.11 11.45
C TYR A 110 -7.22 -4.19 10.84
N LEU A 111 -7.29 -2.88 11.11
CA LEU A 111 -6.28 -1.92 10.64
C LEU A 111 -4.89 -2.22 11.21
N TYR A 112 -4.82 -2.63 12.48
CA TYR A 112 -3.57 -3.04 13.11
C TYR A 112 -2.97 -4.29 12.44
N GLN A 113 -3.79 -5.29 12.10
CA GLN A 113 -3.34 -6.47 11.37
C GLN A 113 -2.84 -6.11 9.96
N PHE A 114 -3.53 -5.22 9.25
CA PHE A 114 -3.08 -4.75 7.95
C PHE A 114 -1.74 -4.00 8.05
N GLN A 115 -1.58 -3.13 9.05
CA GLN A 115 -0.33 -2.44 9.30
C GLN A 115 0.82 -3.42 9.57
N GLY A 116 0.62 -4.40 10.47
CA GLY A 116 1.60 -5.44 10.78
C GLY A 116 1.97 -6.26 9.54
N PHE A 117 0.98 -6.68 8.75
CA PHE A 117 1.19 -7.36 7.47
C PHE A 117 2.08 -6.55 6.53
N THR A 118 1.76 -5.26 6.31
CA THR A 118 2.55 -4.42 5.41
C THR A 118 3.97 -4.20 5.93
N GLN A 119 4.15 -4.00 7.24
CA GLN A 119 5.47 -3.78 7.83
C GLN A 119 6.38 -5.02 7.71
N ASP A 120 5.88 -6.19 8.10
CA ASP A 120 6.66 -7.42 8.03
C ASP A 120 6.92 -7.84 6.58
N LEU A 121 5.93 -7.66 5.70
CA LEU A 121 6.10 -7.89 4.27
C LEU A 121 7.20 -6.98 3.71
N MET A 122 7.19 -5.69 4.03
CA MET A 122 8.23 -4.76 3.59
C MET A 122 9.62 -5.13 4.07
N MET A 123 9.74 -5.55 5.33
CA MET A 123 11.00 -6.05 5.87
C MET A 123 11.49 -7.30 5.12
N LEU A 124 10.60 -8.26 4.86
CA LEU A 124 10.92 -9.46 4.08
C LEU A 124 11.37 -9.13 2.67
N ILE A 125 10.72 -8.18 2.01
CA ILE A 125 11.13 -7.71 0.68
C ILE A 125 12.51 -7.07 0.75
N GLY A 126 12.80 -6.23 1.74
CA GLY A 126 14.12 -5.64 1.95
C GLY A 126 15.22 -6.71 2.09
N ASN A 127 14.96 -7.76 2.87
CA ASN A 127 15.92 -8.83 3.13
C ASN A 127 16.06 -9.81 1.94
N LEU A 128 14.95 -10.32 1.41
CA LEU A 128 14.90 -11.36 0.37
C LEU A 128 15.12 -10.81 -1.04
N MET A 129 14.86 -9.52 -1.27
CA MET A 129 15.07 -8.86 -2.56
C MET A 129 16.31 -7.98 -2.62
N LYS A 130 17.17 -7.93 -1.58
CA LYS A 130 18.38 -7.07 -1.55
C LYS A 130 19.23 -7.14 -2.83
N PHE A 131 19.45 -8.35 -3.37
CA PHE A 131 20.17 -8.55 -4.64
C PHE A 131 19.29 -8.29 -5.87
N LYS A 132 18.00 -8.63 -5.81
CA LYS A 132 17.00 -8.46 -6.88
C LYS A 132 16.69 -6.98 -7.15
N LEU A 133 16.87 -6.12 -6.14
CA LEU A 133 16.77 -4.66 -6.26
C LEU A 133 17.91 -4.04 -7.06
N ARG A 134 18.98 -4.77 -7.39
CA ARG A 134 20.05 -4.28 -8.27
C ARG A 134 19.69 -4.34 -9.76
N VAL A 135 18.63 -5.05 -10.14
CA VAL A 135 18.18 -5.11 -11.54
C VAL A 135 17.70 -3.74 -12.01
N PRO A 136 18.18 -3.22 -13.15
CA PRO A 136 17.76 -1.90 -13.64
C PRO A 136 16.24 -1.77 -13.79
N GLY A 137 15.69 -0.60 -13.43
CA GLY A 137 14.24 -0.36 -13.35
C GLY A 137 13.47 -0.51 -14.67
N PHE A 138 14.15 -0.49 -15.81
CA PHE A 138 13.53 -0.70 -17.12
C PHE A 138 13.19 -2.18 -17.39
N PHE A 139 13.76 -3.13 -16.66
CA PHE A 139 13.40 -4.56 -16.76
C PHE A 139 12.16 -4.92 -15.93
N LYS A 140 11.04 -4.24 -16.19
CA LYS A 140 9.77 -4.40 -15.46
C LYS A 140 9.32 -5.86 -15.32
N LYS A 141 9.40 -6.65 -16.39
CA LYS A 141 9.02 -8.07 -16.39
C LYS A 141 9.90 -8.93 -15.47
N ALA A 142 11.21 -8.66 -15.46
CA ALA A 142 12.14 -9.37 -14.60
C ALA A 142 11.90 -9.02 -13.12
N ILE A 143 11.70 -7.73 -12.82
CA ILE A 143 11.35 -7.27 -11.48
C ILE A 143 10.06 -7.94 -11.00
N TYR A 144 9.01 -7.95 -11.84
CA TYR A 144 7.75 -8.62 -11.53
C TYR A 144 7.93 -10.11 -11.24
N THR A 145 8.63 -10.85 -12.12
CA THR A 145 8.88 -12.29 -11.95
C THR A 145 9.65 -12.58 -10.66
N MET A 146 10.64 -11.74 -10.32
CA MET A 146 11.39 -11.87 -9.08
C MET A 146 10.55 -11.54 -7.84
N THR A 147 9.67 -10.54 -7.94
CA THR A 147 8.70 -10.22 -6.89
C THR A 147 7.76 -11.40 -6.66
N GLU A 148 7.15 -11.93 -7.73
CA GLU A 148 6.26 -13.08 -7.67
C GLU A 148 6.94 -14.29 -7.03
N LYS A 149 8.16 -14.63 -7.46
CA LYS A 149 8.93 -15.71 -6.84
C LYS A 149 9.17 -15.47 -5.35
N THR A 150 9.52 -14.25 -4.97
CA THR A 150 9.75 -13.91 -3.55
C THR A 150 8.46 -14.04 -2.74
N VAL A 151 7.33 -13.60 -3.27
CA VAL A 151 6.03 -13.75 -2.62
C VAL A 151 5.66 -15.22 -2.48
N ASN A 152 5.87 -16.04 -3.52
CA ASN A 152 5.65 -17.48 -3.44
C ASN A 152 6.54 -18.14 -2.38
N ASP A 153 7.84 -17.79 -2.33
CA ASP A 153 8.75 -18.27 -1.28
C ASP A 153 8.23 -17.90 0.12
N ILE A 154 7.73 -16.67 0.31
CA ILE A 154 7.12 -16.23 1.59
C ILE A 154 5.91 -17.08 1.96
N TYR A 155 5.09 -17.56 1.02
CA TYR A 155 3.92 -18.38 1.33
C TYR A 155 4.22 -19.88 1.48
N ASP A 156 5.21 -20.40 0.76
CA ASP A 156 5.38 -21.85 0.60
C ASP A 156 6.64 -22.40 1.28
N LYS A 157 7.71 -21.59 1.41
CA LYS A 157 8.99 -22.06 1.95
C LYS A 157 8.98 -22.07 3.48
N ASN A 158 9.34 -23.18 4.11
CA ASN A 158 9.28 -23.30 5.57
C ASN A 158 10.61 -22.98 6.27
N ASP A 159 11.69 -22.86 5.51
CA ASP A 159 13.04 -22.68 6.00
C ASP A 159 13.73 -21.47 5.33
N PHE A 160 14.06 -20.47 6.13
CA PHE A 160 14.99 -19.40 5.75
C PHE A 160 16.22 -19.47 6.66
N SER A 161 17.39 -19.13 6.11
CA SER A 161 18.65 -19.17 6.85
C SER A 161 18.69 -18.16 8.00
N ASP A 162 17.90 -17.09 7.92
CA ASP A 162 17.81 -16.04 8.93
C ASP A 162 16.58 -16.25 9.83
N ALA A 163 16.81 -16.31 11.14
CA ALA A 163 15.76 -16.54 12.14
C ALA A 163 14.73 -15.39 12.21
N GLY A 164 15.17 -14.14 11.98
CA GLY A 164 14.28 -12.98 11.90
C GLY A 164 13.37 -13.05 10.67
N VAL A 165 13.90 -13.49 9.53
CA VAL A 165 13.12 -13.76 8.31
C VAL A 165 12.09 -14.86 8.56
N ASN A 166 12.45 -15.97 9.22
CA ASN A 166 11.49 -17.03 9.57
C ASN A 166 10.33 -16.49 10.41
N LYS A 167 10.64 -15.72 11.46
CA LYS A 167 9.61 -15.12 12.33
C LYS A 167 8.66 -14.22 11.55
N ALA A 168 9.18 -13.36 10.70
CA ALA A 168 8.37 -12.44 9.90
C ALA A 168 7.55 -13.16 8.82
N VAL A 169 8.08 -14.24 8.21
CA VAL A 169 7.31 -15.08 7.30
C VAL A 169 6.10 -15.69 8.00
N VAL A 170 6.30 -16.24 9.21
CA VAL A 170 5.20 -16.79 10.02
C VAL A 170 4.17 -15.71 10.35
N ALA A 171 4.63 -14.52 10.76
CA ALA A 171 3.74 -13.38 11.06
C ALA A 171 2.92 -12.95 9.83
N VAL A 172 3.55 -12.75 8.67
CA VAL A 172 2.88 -12.40 7.40
C VAL A 172 1.82 -13.43 7.03
N ARG A 173 2.12 -14.72 7.17
CA ARG A 173 1.14 -15.80 6.93
C ARG A 173 -0.03 -15.72 7.89
N GLN A 174 0.23 -15.51 9.19
CA GLN A 174 -0.82 -15.39 10.21
C GLN A 174 -1.72 -14.18 9.95
N TYR A 175 -1.15 -13.02 9.62
CA TYR A 175 -1.95 -11.86 9.23
C TYR A 175 -2.78 -12.16 7.99
N ASN A 176 -2.20 -12.79 6.96
CA ASN A 176 -2.91 -13.08 5.72
C ASN A 176 -4.01 -14.15 5.87
N GLN A 177 -3.96 -15.02 6.88
CA GLN A 177 -5.09 -15.92 7.18
C GLN A 177 -6.37 -15.13 7.52
N ARG A 178 -6.23 -13.96 8.15
CA ARG A 178 -7.34 -13.05 8.45
C ARG A 178 -7.61 -12.09 7.30
N LEU A 179 -6.59 -11.42 6.78
CA LEU A 179 -6.71 -10.43 5.69
C LEU A 179 -7.13 -11.07 4.36
N ARG A 180 -6.74 -12.31 4.08
CA ARG A 180 -7.13 -13.09 2.90
C ARG A 180 -6.83 -12.41 1.56
N PHE A 181 -5.72 -11.70 1.47
CA PHE A 181 -5.22 -11.22 0.19
C PHE A 181 -4.64 -12.38 -0.60
N SER A 182 -4.88 -12.38 -1.91
CA SER A 182 -4.31 -13.36 -2.82
C SER A 182 -2.80 -13.15 -2.96
N ARG A 183 -2.10 -14.20 -3.42
CA ARG A 183 -0.68 -14.08 -3.80
C ARG A 183 -0.50 -13.05 -4.91
N LYS A 184 -1.46 -12.96 -5.83
CA LYS A 184 -1.45 -11.97 -6.91
C LYS A 184 -1.52 -10.55 -6.35
N TRP A 185 -2.48 -10.28 -5.46
CA TRP A 185 -2.60 -8.98 -4.78
C TRP A 185 -1.32 -8.60 -4.04
N THR A 186 -0.77 -9.55 -3.28
CA THR A 186 0.49 -9.37 -2.55
C THR A 186 1.65 -9.05 -3.51
N THR A 187 1.73 -9.75 -4.63
CA THR A 187 2.74 -9.55 -5.67
C THR A 187 2.62 -8.18 -6.31
N ASP A 188 1.42 -7.77 -6.73
CA ASP A 188 1.18 -6.48 -7.37
C ASP A 188 1.49 -5.32 -6.40
N PHE A 189 1.08 -5.45 -5.14
CA PHE A 189 1.39 -4.50 -4.06
C PHE A 189 2.89 -4.32 -3.87
N VAL A 190 3.63 -5.42 -3.68
CA VAL A 190 5.09 -5.39 -3.50
C VAL A 190 5.79 -4.86 -4.75
N TYR A 191 5.37 -5.29 -5.93
CA TYR A 191 5.96 -4.86 -7.18
C TYR A 191 5.86 -3.35 -7.37
N GLN A 192 4.70 -2.78 -7.03
CA GLN A 192 4.47 -1.34 -7.10
C GLN A 192 5.42 -0.59 -6.15
N ILE A 193 5.52 -1.04 -4.91
CA ILE A 193 6.44 -0.49 -3.91
C ILE A 193 7.90 -0.56 -4.38
N VAL A 194 8.35 -1.71 -4.86
CA VAL A 194 9.72 -1.90 -5.37
C VAL A 194 9.99 -0.96 -6.55
N THR A 195 9.01 -0.79 -7.44
CA THR A 195 9.12 0.11 -8.58
C THR A 195 9.21 1.57 -8.14
N LEU A 196 8.46 1.97 -7.11
CA LEU A 196 8.51 3.33 -6.55
C LEU A 196 9.84 3.60 -5.84
N ALA A 197 10.31 2.66 -5.01
CA ALA A 197 11.60 2.75 -4.33
C ALA A 197 12.78 2.92 -5.31
N LYS A 198 12.66 2.36 -6.52
CA LYS A 198 13.68 2.47 -7.58
C LYS A 198 13.65 3.79 -8.33
N LYS A 199 12.52 4.51 -8.32
CA LYS A 199 12.35 5.81 -8.98
C LYS A 199 12.74 6.97 -8.07
N GLU A 200 12.73 6.77 -6.77
CA GLU A 200 13.20 7.77 -5.82
C GLU A 200 14.74 7.96 -6.00
N PRO A 201 15.22 9.19 -6.21
CA PRO A 201 16.66 9.43 -6.31
C PRO A 201 17.31 9.00 -5.00
N LYS A 202 18.36 8.17 -5.08
CA LYS A 202 19.17 7.84 -3.91
C LYS A 202 19.62 9.17 -3.27
N PRO A 203 19.55 9.32 -1.93
CA PRO A 203 20.28 10.40 -1.28
C PRO A 203 21.71 10.35 -1.81
N ALA A 204 22.23 11.48 -2.30
CA ALA A 204 23.63 11.58 -2.64
C ALA A 204 24.39 11.12 -1.39
N GLU A 205 25.15 10.03 -1.50
CA GLU A 205 26.17 9.71 -0.53
C GLU A 205 26.98 11.00 -0.39
N GLN A 206 26.94 11.60 0.80
CA GLN A 206 27.85 12.69 1.12
C GLN A 206 29.23 12.10 0.90
N VAL A 207 29.88 12.56 -0.17
CA VAL A 207 31.27 12.27 -0.44
C VAL A 207 32.01 12.85 0.76
N GLU A 208 32.39 11.98 1.70
CA GLU A 208 33.38 12.30 2.71
C GLU A 208 34.65 12.67 1.93
N SER A 209 34.84 13.97 1.76
CA SER A 209 36.10 14.58 1.38
C SER A 209 37.15 14.18 2.41
N LYS A 210 38.03 13.26 2.02
CA LYS A 210 39.35 13.11 2.65
C LYS A 210 40.24 14.30 2.31
#